data_AF-A0A2H3RKV9-F1
#
_entry.id   AF-A0A2H3RKV9-F1
#
_cell.length_a   1.000
_cell.length_b   1.000
_cell.length_c   1.000
_cell.angle_alpha   90.00
_cell.angle_beta   90.00
_cell.angle_gamma   90.00
#
_symmetry.space_group_name_H-M   'P 1'
#
loop_
_entity.id
_entity.type
_entity.pdbx_description
1 polymer ?
#
loop_
_entity_poly.entity_id
_entity_poly.type
_entity_poly.pdbx_seq_one_letter_code
_entity_poly.pdbx_strand_id
1 'polypeptide(L)'
;MVGKRPPSPGFISNPFIKRRNLEWTLDSLSPSQPPTAADIESGSATVEDHLSHFKAHLSRHILTQSPLSISSYTSLYTENFGSSAGAHFVIHQHDHPIAGTHYDLRLQINETSSASWAIMYGVPGDPQSIRLNRNATETRIHCLWNHLIETASASTGSLLIWDTGTYSILPCQSKHAPTADPSSPTSSPDPSTSPTQQALLHAAFQSRKIRIRLHGSRLPDPYVLNLRLTKSEDVTGRVRSGKTPRKRRRRHAQAETQPETSGEDSEGDASEDVPSNTDAGTNTDDLPAMEREIREVEDEEVRRTNAYPGASNTIGSVHQRRWYLSLDRPACGFVEERVKNRSVWKLEDRTETKNKQSDNERLSYPFYVRGPDHERSVLTGRLGADILRDEGVDKFIQRPGWKPVLK
;
A
#
# COMPACT_ATOMS: atom_id res chain seq x y z
N MET A 1 35.24 -42.66 -60.81
CA MET A 1 34.89 -41.23 -60.64
C MET A 1 34.71 -40.94 -59.16
N VAL A 2 35.66 -40.25 -58.52
CA VAL A 2 35.48 -39.56 -57.22
C VAL A 2 36.43 -38.37 -57.25
N GLY A 3 35.89 -37.14 -57.37
CA GLY A 3 36.68 -35.91 -57.41
C GLY A 3 37.09 -35.46 -56.00
N LYS A 4 38.39 -35.27 -55.76
CA LYS A 4 38.92 -34.65 -54.53
C LYS A 4 38.87 -33.13 -54.66
N ARG A 5 38.25 -32.45 -53.69
CA ARG A 5 38.22 -30.97 -53.58
C ARG A 5 39.63 -30.42 -53.28
N PRO A 6 39.98 -29.21 -53.77
CA PRO A 6 41.25 -28.57 -53.44
C PRO A 6 41.26 -28.08 -51.98
N PRO A 7 42.45 -27.93 -51.36
CA PRO A 7 42.59 -27.49 -49.98
C PRO A 7 42.21 -26.02 -49.82
N SER A 8 41.53 -25.71 -48.71
CA SER A 8 41.15 -24.36 -48.31
C SER A 8 42.37 -23.43 -48.19
N PRO A 9 42.26 -22.14 -48.56
CA PRO A 9 43.36 -21.20 -48.39
C PRO A 9 43.67 -21.01 -46.90
N GLY A 10 44.94 -21.14 -46.54
CA GLY A 10 45.42 -20.98 -45.17
C GLY A 10 45.10 -19.59 -44.63
N PHE A 11 44.59 -19.54 -43.40
CA PHE A 11 44.34 -18.31 -42.66
C PHE A 11 45.63 -17.48 -42.60
N ILE A 12 45.58 -16.25 -43.12
CA ILE A 12 46.64 -15.26 -42.98
C ILE A 12 46.73 -14.93 -41.49
N SER A 13 47.86 -15.27 -40.87
CA SER A 13 48.15 -14.94 -39.48
C SER A 13 48.29 -13.42 -39.32
N ASN A 14 47.32 -12.81 -38.65
CA ASN A 14 47.35 -11.38 -38.30
C ASN A 14 48.46 -11.14 -37.25
N PRO A 15 49.49 -10.32 -37.55
CA PRO A 15 50.63 -10.11 -36.65
C PRO A 15 50.29 -9.31 -35.38
N PHE A 16 49.05 -8.82 -35.23
CA PHE A 16 48.62 -8.07 -34.04
C PHE A 16 47.98 -8.94 -32.94
N ILE A 17 47.74 -10.23 -33.19
CA ILE A 17 47.19 -11.14 -32.16
C ILE A 17 48.35 -11.84 -31.44
N LYS A 18 48.74 -11.30 -30.28
CA LYS A 18 49.68 -11.96 -29.38
C LYS A 18 49.06 -13.29 -28.92
N ARG A 19 49.82 -14.40 -28.98
CA ARG A 19 49.42 -15.77 -28.55
C ARG A 19 48.86 -15.88 -27.12
N ARG A 20 48.96 -14.83 -26.32
CA ARG A 20 48.43 -14.72 -24.95
C ARG A 20 46.93 -14.40 -24.91
N ASN A 21 46.32 -14.05 -26.04
CA ASN A 21 44.90 -13.72 -26.16
C ASN A 21 44.05 -14.91 -26.65
N LEU A 22 44.60 -16.12 -26.68
CA LEU A 22 43.95 -17.35 -27.14
C LEU A 22 43.59 -18.32 -26.01
N GLU A 23 43.90 -17.97 -24.76
CA GLU A 23 43.37 -18.66 -23.60
C GLU A 23 42.07 -17.95 -23.20
N TRP A 24 40.98 -18.29 -23.90
CA TRP A 24 39.66 -18.21 -23.27
C TRP A 24 39.59 -19.33 -22.25
N THR A 25 40.18 -19.09 -21.08
CA THR A 25 39.84 -19.85 -19.89
C THR A 25 38.36 -19.59 -19.68
N LEU A 26 37.52 -20.58 -20.01
CA LEU A 26 36.21 -20.68 -19.41
C LEU A 26 36.49 -20.85 -17.93
N ASP A 27 36.59 -19.72 -17.22
CA ASP A 27 36.41 -19.71 -15.77
C ASP A 27 35.13 -20.49 -15.55
N SER A 28 35.27 -21.68 -15.00
CA SER A 28 34.14 -22.48 -14.57
C SER A 28 33.34 -21.57 -13.66
N LEU A 29 32.16 -21.14 -14.15
CA LEU A 29 31.21 -20.35 -13.37
C LEU A 29 31.13 -21.01 -12.00
N SER A 30 31.66 -20.31 -10.99
CA SER A 30 31.32 -20.60 -9.61
C SER A 30 29.81 -20.77 -9.61
N PRO A 31 29.22 -21.82 -8.98
CA PRO A 31 27.78 -21.99 -9.00
C PRO A 31 27.16 -20.66 -8.62
N SER A 32 26.50 -20.03 -9.59
CA SER A 32 26.01 -18.65 -9.48
C SER A 32 25.20 -18.60 -8.20
N GLN A 33 25.62 -17.77 -7.24
CA GLN A 33 24.85 -17.64 -6.02
C GLN A 33 23.41 -17.33 -6.40
N PRO A 34 22.41 -17.96 -5.74
CA PRO A 34 21.02 -17.65 -6.02
C PRO A 34 20.81 -16.13 -5.84
N PRO A 35 19.97 -15.49 -6.67
CA PRO A 35 19.77 -14.06 -6.61
C PRO A 35 19.32 -13.64 -5.21
N THR A 36 19.79 -12.48 -4.73
CA THR A 36 19.39 -12.00 -3.41
C THR A 36 17.94 -11.50 -3.43
N ALA A 37 17.32 -11.40 -2.25
CA ALA A 37 15.96 -10.88 -2.14
C ALA A 37 15.86 -9.42 -2.64
N ALA A 38 16.91 -8.62 -2.42
CA ALA A 38 17.04 -7.26 -2.93
C ALA A 38 17.20 -7.19 -4.46
N ASP A 39 17.94 -8.13 -5.07
CA ASP A 39 18.05 -8.20 -6.53
C ASP A 39 16.69 -8.50 -7.19
N ILE A 40 15.89 -9.35 -6.55
CA ILE A 40 14.53 -9.69 -7.02
C ILE A 40 13.58 -8.50 -6.82
N GLU A 41 13.63 -7.84 -5.66
CA GLU A 41 12.81 -6.66 -5.35
C GLU A 41 13.05 -5.50 -6.32
N SER A 42 14.32 -5.23 -6.64
CA SER A 42 14.71 -4.20 -7.60
C SER A 42 14.42 -4.55 -9.06
N GLY A 43 14.05 -5.80 -9.35
CA GLY A 43 13.88 -6.31 -10.71
C GLY A 43 15.20 -6.61 -11.44
N SER A 44 16.33 -6.56 -10.74
CA SER A 44 17.67 -6.88 -11.30
C SER A 44 17.84 -8.38 -11.54
N ALA A 45 17.06 -9.22 -10.86
CA ALA A 45 17.00 -10.66 -11.08
C ALA A 45 15.56 -11.16 -11.13
N THR A 46 15.33 -12.20 -11.92
CA THR A 46 14.02 -12.87 -12.03
C THR A 46 14.09 -14.26 -11.42
N VAL A 47 13.05 -14.65 -10.70
CA VAL A 47 12.88 -16.01 -10.17
C VAL A 47 11.57 -16.59 -10.70
N GLU A 48 11.57 -17.87 -11.07
CA GLU A 48 10.36 -18.54 -11.56
C GLU A 48 9.34 -18.74 -10.44
N ASP A 49 9.77 -19.26 -9.29
CA ASP A 49 8.94 -19.50 -8.12
C ASP A 49 9.28 -18.55 -6.96
N HIS A 50 8.63 -17.38 -6.97
CA HIS A 50 8.76 -16.38 -5.93
C HIS A 50 8.34 -16.92 -4.55
N LEU A 51 7.30 -17.77 -4.50
CA LEU A 51 6.77 -18.29 -3.23
C LEU A 51 7.79 -19.19 -2.56
N SER A 52 8.36 -20.16 -3.28
CA SER A 52 9.40 -21.04 -2.73
C SER A 52 10.64 -20.27 -2.31
N HIS A 53 11.06 -19.28 -3.11
CA HIS A 53 12.21 -18.43 -2.79
C HIS A 53 12.00 -17.66 -1.48
N PHE A 54 10.93 -16.86 -1.39
CA PHE A 54 10.69 -16.03 -0.22
C PHE A 54 10.32 -16.84 1.01
N LYS A 55 9.63 -17.98 0.86
CA LYS A 55 9.41 -18.92 1.96
C LYS A 55 10.73 -19.41 2.55
N ALA A 56 11.67 -19.82 1.69
CA ALA A 56 12.99 -20.28 2.14
C ALA A 56 13.81 -19.15 2.77
N HIS A 57 13.75 -17.94 2.20
CA HIS A 57 14.38 -16.75 2.76
C HIS A 57 13.83 -16.44 4.16
N LEU A 58 12.52 -16.18 4.28
CA LEU A 58 11.86 -15.84 5.54
C LEU A 58 12.09 -16.89 6.63
N SER A 59 12.07 -18.18 6.27
CA SER A 59 12.28 -19.28 7.21
C SER A 59 13.65 -19.28 7.89
N ARG A 60 14.68 -18.71 7.25
CA ARG A 60 16.04 -18.61 7.81
C ARG A 60 16.16 -17.52 8.88
N HIS A 61 15.23 -16.58 8.91
CA HIS A 61 15.32 -15.37 9.71
C HIS A 61 14.23 -15.26 10.78
N ILE A 62 13.51 -16.36 11.06
CA ILE A 62 12.48 -16.40 12.10
C ILE A 62 13.12 -16.26 13.49
N LEU A 63 12.67 -15.25 14.24
CA LEU A 63 12.91 -15.11 15.67
C LEU A 63 11.77 -15.78 16.47
N THR A 64 12.02 -16.12 17.74
CA THR A 64 11.15 -16.94 18.60
C THR A 64 9.75 -16.40 18.91
N GLN A 65 9.35 -15.24 18.36
CA GLN A 65 8.11 -14.52 18.68
C GLN A 65 7.40 -14.00 17.42
N SER A 66 7.17 -14.85 16.42
CA SER A 66 6.41 -14.47 15.22
C SER A 66 4.90 -14.71 15.39
N PRO A 67 4.04 -13.67 15.28
CA PRO A 67 2.59 -13.82 15.39
C PRO A 67 1.96 -14.73 14.33
N LEU A 68 2.55 -14.79 13.14
CA LEU A 68 2.03 -15.56 12.01
C LEU A 68 3.07 -16.56 11.52
N SER A 69 2.69 -17.85 11.50
CA SER A 69 3.57 -18.90 11.00
C SER A 69 3.80 -18.78 9.49
N ILE A 70 5.00 -19.12 9.02
CA ILE A 70 5.32 -19.15 7.58
C ILE A 70 4.39 -20.10 6.81
N SER A 71 3.94 -21.19 7.43
CA SER A 71 2.98 -22.11 6.81
C SER A 71 1.64 -21.43 6.56
N SER A 72 1.06 -20.78 7.57
CA SER A 72 -0.20 -20.02 7.46
C SER A 72 -0.09 -18.91 6.43
N TYR A 73 1.05 -18.21 6.38
CA TYR A 73 1.30 -17.16 5.41
C TYR A 73 1.42 -17.69 3.98
N THR A 74 2.09 -18.84 3.79
CA THR A 74 2.20 -19.51 2.49
C THR A 74 0.81 -19.93 1.98
N SER A 75 -0.03 -20.49 2.86
CA SER A 75 -1.42 -20.84 2.53
C SER A 75 -2.23 -19.61 2.13
N LEU A 76 -2.15 -18.53 2.93
CA LEU A 76 -2.81 -17.25 2.63
C LEU A 76 -2.42 -16.74 1.23
N TYR A 77 -1.13 -16.73 0.89
CA TYR A 77 -0.69 -16.30 -0.44
C TYR A 77 -1.21 -17.22 -1.55
N THR A 78 -1.11 -18.54 -1.36
CA THR A 78 -1.50 -19.55 -2.36
C THR A 78 -2.99 -19.52 -2.66
N GLU A 79 -3.83 -19.29 -1.65
CA GLU A 79 -5.28 -19.19 -1.79
C GLU A 79 -5.73 -17.94 -2.59
N ASN A 80 -4.88 -16.90 -2.62
CA ASN A 80 -5.21 -15.61 -3.22
C ASN A 80 -4.51 -15.35 -4.56
N PHE A 81 -3.28 -15.84 -4.74
CA PHE A 81 -2.53 -15.67 -5.98
C PHE A 81 -3.18 -16.46 -7.13
N GLY A 82 -3.40 -15.81 -8.27
CA GLY A 82 -4.11 -16.41 -9.41
C GLY A 82 -5.62 -16.53 -9.22
N SER A 83 -6.17 -16.10 -8.08
CA SER A 83 -7.60 -16.21 -7.77
C SER A 83 -8.35 -14.93 -8.14
N SER A 84 -9.40 -15.05 -8.95
CA SER A 84 -10.34 -13.95 -9.28
C SER A 84 -11.21 -13.52 -8.09
N ALA A 85 -11.24 -14.34 -7.04
CA ALA A 85 -11.87 -14.04 -5.75
C ALA A 85 -10.85 -13.63 -4.67
N GLY A 86 -9.55 -13.55 -5.00
CA GLY A 86 -8.49 -13.20 -4.06
C GLY A 86 -8.69 -11.82 -3.46
N ALA A 87 -8.39 -11.69 -2.17
CA ALA A 87 -8.52 -10.45 -1.40
C ALA A 87 -7.36 -10.28 -0.41
N HIS A 88 -6.13 -10.60 -0.84
CA HIS A 88 -4.94 -10.47 0.00
C HIS A 88 -4.54 -9.00 0.16
N PHE A 89 -4.19 -8.61 1.38
CA PHE A 89 -3.51 -7.34 1.65
C PHE A 89 -2.21 -7.56 2.42
N VAL A 90 -1.31 -6.59 2.28
CA VAL A 90 -0.11 -6.47 3.10
C VAL A 90 0.06 -5.00 3.51
N ILE A 91 0.60 -4.77 4.70
CA ILE A 91 1.13 -3.49 5.12
C ILE A 91 2.62 -3.68 5.30
N HIS A 92 3.43 -3.02 4.47
CA HIS A 92 4.87 -2.96 4.70
C HIS A 92 5.21 -1.72 5.52
N GLN A 93 6.11 -1.84 6.49
CA GLN A 93 6.89 -0.69 6.92
C GLN A 93 8.05 -0.54 5.95
N HIS A 94 8.15 0.63 5.34
CA HIS A 94 9.23 0.97 4.41
C HIS A 94 10.07 2.09 4.99
N ASP A 95 11.30 1.78 5.40
CA ASP A 95 12.26 2.77 5.84
C ASP A 95 13.18 3.17 4.68
N HIS A 96 12.69 4.07 3.83
CA HIS A 96 13.36 4.48 2.59
C HIS A 96 14.35 5.64 2.86
N PRO A 97 15.57 5.64 2.28
CA PRO A 97 16.58 6.66 2.59
C PRO A 97 16.19 8.08 2.13
N ILE A 98 15.43 8.19 1.04
CA ILE A 98 14.99 9.48 0.46
C ILE A 98 13.56 9.89 0.89
N ALA A 99 12.56 9.01 0.78
CA ALA A 99 11.20 9.33 1.24
C ALA A 99 11.08 9.39 2.77
N GLY A 100 11.96 8.68 3.49
CA GLY A 100 11.86 8.43 4.92
C GLY A 100 10.84 7.33 5.24
N THR A 101 10.68 7.04 6.52
CA THR A 101 9.77 5.99 6.97
C THR A 101 8.32 6.28 6.57
N HIS A 102 7.68 5.27 6.00
CA HIS A 102 6.25 5.24 5.72
C HIS A 102 5.73 3.81 5.74
N TYR A 103 4.41 3.65 5.63
CA TYR A 103 3.76 2.35 5.62
C TYR A 103 2.97 2.17 4.32
N ASP A 104 3.32 1.17 3.55
CA ASP A 104 2.65 0.84 2.29
C ASP A 104 1.50 -0.11 2.55
N LEU A 105 0.26 0.38 2.47
CA LEU A 105 -0.91 -0.48 2.40
C LEU A 105 -1.09 -0.94 0.95
N ARG A 106 -0.97 -2.25 0.71
CA ARG A 106 -1.16 -2.85 -0.61
C ARG A 106 -2.36 -3.79 -0.60
N LEU A 107 -3.28 -3.60 -1.54
CA LEU A 107 -4.50 -4.37 -1.70
C LEU A 107 -4.48 -5.09 -3.04
N GLN A 108 -4.71 -6.40 -3.07
CA GLN A 108 -4.90 -7.16 -4.30
C GLN A 108 -6.05 -6.54 -5.13
N ILE A 109 -5.83 -6.30 -6.43
CA ILE A 109 -6.84 -5.69 -7.32
C ILE A 109 -7.26 -6.59 -8.47
N ASN A 110 -6.48 -7.64 -8.73
CA ASN A 110 -6.74 -8.70 -9.69
C ASN A 110 -5.94 -9.95 -9.25
N GLU A 111 -5.92 -10.98 -10.07
CA GLU A 111 -5.27 -12.27 -9.79
C GLU A 111 -3.78 -12.16 -9.44
N THR A 112 -3.05 -11.16 -9.97
CA THR A 112 -1.58 -11.10 -9.91
C THR A 112 -1.01 -9.74 -9.52
N SER A 113 -1.84 -8.72 -9.26
CA SER A 113 -1.39 -7.35 -8.99
C SER A 113 -2.09 -6.73 -7.78
N SER A 114 -1.43 -5.76 -7.17
CA SER A 114 -1.93 -4.97 -6.04
C SER A 114 -1.76 -3.47 -6.22
N ALA A 115 -2.78 -2.71 -5.80
CA ALA A 115 -2.71 -1.26 -5.67
C ALA A 115 -2.11 -0.89 -4.31
N SER A 116 -1.34 0.18 -4.27
CA SER A 116 -0.54 0.55 -3.10
C SER A 116 -0.71 2.02 -2.73
N TRP A 117 -0.69 2.29 -1.43
CA TRP A 117 -0.72 3.62 -0.84
C TRP A 117 0.34 3.77 0.24
N ALA A 118 1.21 4.77 0.10
CA ALA A 118 2.19 5.16 1.10
C ALA A 118 1.54 6.04 2.17
N ILE A 119 1.60 5.60 3.43
CA ILE A 119 1.01 6.25 4.60
C ILE A 119 2.12 6.67 5.56
N MET A 120 2.48 7.96 5.54
CA MET A 120 3.68 8.45 6.25
C MET A 120 3.73 8.05 7.73
N TYR A 121 2.64 8.19 8.48
CA TYR A 121 2.63 7.99 9.94
C TYR A 121 1.97 6.68 10.38
N GLY A 122 1.89 5.71 9.46
CA GLY A 122 1.19 4.46 9.71
C GLY A 122 -0.33 4.60 9.78
N VAL A 123 -0.99 3.44 9.93
CA VAL A 123 -2.44 3.34 9.96
C VAL A 123 -3.04 3.88 11.28
N PRO A 124 -4.25 4.46 11.28
CA PRO A 124 -4.83 5.09 12.47
C PRO A 124 -5.38 4.04 13.47
N GLY A 125 -4.88 4.04 14.70
CA GLY A 125 -5.29 3.09 15.74
C GLY A 125 -5.94 3.69 16.99
N ASP A 126 -5.95 5.01 17.13
CA ASP A 126 -6.58 5.70 18.26
C ASP A 126 -7.81 6.50 17.77
N PRO A 127 -9.04 6.19 18.24
CA PRO A 127 -10.24 6.92 17.85
C PRO A 127 -10.21 8.40 18.26
N GLN A 128 -9.36 8.77 19.22
CA GLN A 128 -9.23 10.09 19.83
C GLN A 128 -7.94 10.82 19.42
N SER A 129 -7.18 10.28 18.45
CA SER A 129 -5.90 10.86 18.03
C SER A 129 -6.03 12.33 17.60
N ILE A 130 -5.04 13.16 17.93
CA ILE A 130 -4.91 14.54 17.43
C ILE A 130 -4.89 14.62 15.89
N ARG A 131 -4.52 13.53 15.21
CA ARG A 131 -4.51 13.43 13.75
C ARG A 131 -5.39 12.28 13.32
N LEU A 132 -6.69 12.52 13.29
CA LEU A 132 -7.71 11.53 12.94
C LEU A 132 -7.59 10.99 11.51
N ASN A 133 -7.12 11.84 10.59
CA ASN A 133 -6.89 11.48 9.20
C ASN A 133 -5.38 11.29 8.96
N ARG A 134 -5.05 10.33 8.09
CA ARG A 134 -3.72 10.13 7.54
C ARG A 134 -3.74 10.48 6.05
N ASN A 135 -2.67 11.11 5.57
CA ASN A 135 -2.45 11.22 4.14
C ASN A 135 -1.97 9.86 3.62
N ALA A 136 -2.61 9.39 2.56
CA ALA A 136 -2.25 8.19 1.82
C ALA A 136 -1.95 8.60 0.37
N THR A 137 -0.71 8.45 -0.05
CA THR A 137 -0.29 8.78 -1.42
C THR A 137 -0.27 7.51 -2.25
N GLU A 138 -1.03 7.49 -3.33
CA GLU A 138 -1.08 6.37 -4.25
C GLU A 138 0.27 6.16 -4.95
N THR A 139 0.79 4.94 -4.89
CA THR A 139 2.07 4.57 -5.52
C THR A 139 1.81 3.75 -6.79
N ARG A 140 2.88 3.23 -7.40
CA ARG A 140 2.78 2.35 -8.58
C ARG A 140 2.07 1.05 -8.21
N ILE A 141 1.44 0.42 -9.19
CA ILE A 141 0.90 -0.94 -9.03
C ILE A 141 2.06 -1.94 -8.93
N HIS A 142 1.97 -2.84 -7.95
CA HIS A 142 2.94 -3.90 -7.73
C HIS A 142 2.39 -5.25 -8.17
N CYS A 143 3.28 -6.20 -8.48
CA CYS A 143 2.92 -7.60 -8.59
C CYS A 143 2.51 -8.14 -7.22
N LEU A 144 1.59 -9.10 -7.16
CA LEU A 144 1.12 -9.66 -5.90
C LEU A 144 2.23 -10.36 -5.13
N TRP A 145 3.20 -10.97 -5.83
CA TRP A 145 4.37 -11.57 -5.18
C TRP A 145 5.19 -10.59 -4.35
N ASN A 146 5.07 -9.27 -4.59
CA ASN A 146 5.69 -8.26 -3.72
C ASN A 146 5.17 -8.32 -2.29
N HIS A 147 4.02 -8.96 -2.05
CA HIS A 147 3.50 -9.13 -0.70
C HIS A 147 4.42 -10.02 0.16
N LEU A 148 5.20 -10.90 -0.47
CA LEU A 148 6.11 -11.86 0.16
C LEU A 148 7.46 -11.26 0.60
N ILE A 149 7.74 -10.02 0.21
CA ILE A 149 9.07 -9.44 0.33
C ILE A 149 9.29 -8.93 1.75
N GLU A 150 10.37 -9.41 2.36
CA GLU A 150 11.00 -8.79 3.52
C GLU A 150 12.51 -8.75 3.24
N THR A 151 13.01 -7.59 2.84
CA THR A 151 14.41 -7.42 2.39
C THR A 151 14.85 -5.98 2.62
N ALA A 152 16.12 -5.69 2.34
CA ALA A 152 16.66 -4.36 2.38
C ALA A 152 17.79 -4.16 1.38
N SER A 153 17.96 -2.93 0.92
CA SER A 153 19.12 -2.51 0.14
C SER A 153 19.56 -1.10 0.52
N ALA A 154 20.75 -0.68 0.07
CA ALA A 154 21.22 0.68 0.28
C ALA A 154 20.37 1.74 -0.45
N SER A 155 19.77 1.39 -1.60
CA SER A 155 18.97 2.31 -2.42
C SER A 155 17.51 2.37 -1.98
N THR A 156 16.92 1.22 -1.65
CA THR A 156 15.50 1.12 -1.28
C THR A 156 15.26 1.18 0.23
N GLY A 157 16.28 0.92 1.05
CA GLY A 157 16.14 0.83 2.50
C GLY A 157 15.44 -0.46 2.94
N SER A 158 14.90 -0.51 4.16
CA SER A 158 14.30 -1.75 4.69
C SER A 158 12.81 -1.87 4.36
N LEU A 159 12.38 -3.05 3.90
CA LEU A 159 10.99 -3.45 3.75
C LEU A 159 10.65 -4.56 4.75
N LEU A 160 9.73 -4.25 5.67
CA LEU A 160 9.29 -5.14 6.74
C LEU A 160 7.80 -5.43 6.59
N ILE A 161 7.38 -6.70 6.70
CA ILE A 161 5.97 -7.08 6.67
C ILE A 161 5.35 -6.76 8.04
N TRP A 162 4.70 -5.59 8.14
CA TRP A 162 4.13 -5.07 9.38
C TRP A 162 2.80 -5.75 9.71
N ASP A 163 1.95 -5.96 8.71
CA ASP A 163 0.75 -6.79 8.85
C ASP A 163 0.37 -7.41 7.49
N THR A 164 -0.42 -8.47 7.52
CA THR A 164 -0.93 -9.15 6.33
C THR A 164 -2.21 -9.89 6.67
N GLY A 165 -3.06 -10.12 5.68
CA GLY A 165 -4.30 -10.86 5.86
C GLY A 165 -5.23 -10.71 4.67
N THR A 166 -6.53 -10.88 4.89
CA THR A 166 -7.52 -10.65 3.83
C THR A 166 -8.29 -9.35 4.07
N TYR A 167 -8.91 -8.81 3.03
CA TYR A 167 -9.77 -7.63 3.16
C TYR A 167 -11.20 -7.91 2.72
N SER A 168 -12.13 -7.08 3.21
CA SER A 168 -13.51 -7.06 2.73
C SER A 168 -13.96 -5.63 2.47
N ILE A 169 -14.52 -5.38 1.29
CA ILE A 169 -15.08 -4.09 0.93
C ILE A 169 -16.49 -4.01 1.48
N LEU A 170 -16.71 -2.98 2.30
CA LEU A 170 -18.01 -2.72 2.92
C LEU A 170 -18.83 -1.78 2.03
N PRO A 171 -20.17 -1.94 1.98
CA PRO A 171 -21.03 -0.99 1.31
C PRO A 171 -20.82 0.42 1.84
N CYS A 172 -20.68 1.39 0.92
CA CYS A 172 -20.76 2.80 1.26
C CYS A 172 -22.23 3.12 1.58
N GLN A 173 -22.54 3.34 2.86
CA GLN A 173 -23.87 3.81 3.26
C GLN A 173 -24.10 5.21 2.67
N SER A 174 -24.91 5.30 1.62
CA SER A 174 -25.38 6.59 1.14
C SER A 174 -26.52 7.05 2.05
N LYS A 175 -26.51 8.31 2.49
CA LYS A 175 -27.60 8.93 3.27
C LYS A 175 -28.95 8.95 2.53
N HIS A 176 -28.97 8.53 1.27
CA HIS A 176 -30.12 8.49 0.38
C HIS A 176 -30.45 7.06 -0.08
N ALA A 177 -29.84 6.04 0.52
CA ALA A 177 -30.28 4.67 0.31
C ALA A 177 -31.69 4.56 0.88
N PRO A 178 -32.68 4.02 0.13
CA PRO A 178 -34.00 3.79 0.67
C PRO A 178 -33.87 2.97 1.94
N THR A 179 -34.54 3.39 3.01
CA THR A 179 -34.70 2.57 4.22
C THR A 179 -35.24 1.22 3.76
N ALA A 180 -34.48 0.15 3.96
CA ALA A 180 -34.94 -1.19 3.61
C ALA A 180 -36.19 -1.47 4.43
N ASP A 181 -37.32 -1.68 3.75
CA ASP A 181 -38.58 -2.04 4.38
C ASP A 181 -38.39 -3.42 5.05
N PRO A 182 -38.55 -3.54 6.38
CA PRO A 182 -38.42 -4.82 7.09
C PRO A 182 -39.43 -5.89 6.63
N SER A 183 -40.39 -5.51 5.79
CA SER A 183 -41.45 -6.35 5.23
C SER A 183 -41.11 -6.93 3.84
N SER A 184 -39.99 -6.51 3.23
CA SER A 184 -39.59 -7.04 1.92
C SER A 184 -39.01 -8.45 2.07
N PRO A 185 -39.46 -9.45 1.30
CA PRO A 185 -38.85 -10.77 1.32
C PRO A 185 -37.38 -10.63 0.96
N THR A 186 -36.51 -11.18 1.81
CA THR A 186 -35.08 -11.28 1.50
C THR A 186 -34.97 -12.25 0.33
N SER A 187 -34.93 -11.72 -0.89
CA SER A 187 -34.42 -12.48 -2.02
C SER A 187 -32.95 -12.73 -1.72
N SER A 188 -32.68 -13.87 -1.08
CA SER A 188 -31.33 -14.38 -0.90
C SER A 188 -30.66 -14.33 -2.28
N PRO A 189 -29.66 -13.46 -2.50
CA PRO A 189 -28.97 -13.48 -3.76
C PRO A 189 -28.35 -14.88 -3.90
N ASP A 190 -28.55 -15.50 -5.06
CA ASP A 190 -27.87 -16.74 -5.40
C ASP A 190 -26.36 -16.55 -5.09
N PRO A 191 -25.73 -17.45 -4.31
CA PRO A 191 -24.33 -17.28 -3.89
C PRO A 191 -23.36 -17.16 -5.08
N SER A 192 -23.77 -17.63 -6.26
CA SER A 192 -23.05 -17.52 -7.53
C SER A 192 -23.01 -16.11 -8.15
N THR A 193 -23.77 -15.14 -7.63
CA THR A 193 -23.86 -13.77 -8.19
C THR A 193 -23.32 -12.69 -7.25
N SER A 194 -22.80 -13.07 -6.08
CA SER A 194 -22.20 -12.08 -5.18
C SER A 194 -20.91 -11.51 -5.81
N PRO A 195 -20.77 -10.17 -5.90
CA PRO A 195 -19.59 -9.57 -6.50
C PRO A 195 -18.35 -9.91 -5.67
N THR A 196 -17.24 -10.25 -6.36
CA THR A 196 -15.96 -10.53 -5.69
C THR A 196 -15.45 -9.28 -4.96
N GLN A 197 -14.58 -9.48 -3.97
CA GLN A 197 -13.97 -8.36 -3.24
C GLN A 197 -13.15 -7.44 -4.17
N GLN A 198 -12.55 -8.01 -5.23
CA GLN A 198 -11.88 -7.25 -6.28
C GLN A 198 -12.88 -6.38 -7.04
N ALA A 199 -14.01 -6.93 -7.52
CA ALA A 199 -15.03 -6.15 -8.22
C ALA A 199 -15.62 -5.03 -7.35
N LEU A 200 -15.88 -5.31 -6.07
CA LEU A 200 -16.31 -4.32 -5.10
C LEU A 200 -15.25 -3.22 -4.89
N LEU A 201 -13.97 -3.59 -4.83
CA LEU A 201 -12.87 -2.64 -4.70
C LEU A 201 -12.77 -1.74 -5.93
N HIS A 202 -12.89 -2.29 -7.14
CA HIS A 202 -12.93 -1.52 -8.39
C HIS A 202 -14.06 -0.49 -8.39
N ALA A 203 -15.28 -0.91 -8.03
CA ALA A 203 -16.42 0.00 -7.93
C ALA A 203 -16.20 1.09 -6.87
N ALA A 204 -15.68 0.73 -5.69
CA ALA A 204 -15.39 1.65 -4.60
C ALA A 204 -14.30 2.66 -5.00
N PHE A 205 -13.26 2.21 -5.69
CA PHE A 205 -12.16 3.04 -6.19
C PHE A 205 -12.64 4.04 -7.25
N GLN A 206 -13.47 3.60 -8.20
CA GLN A 206 -14.11 4.49 -9.18
C GLN A 206 -15.05 5.50 -8.52
N SER A 207 -15.71 5.11 -7.43
CA SER A 207 -16.53 6.01 -6.60
C SER A 207 -15.70 6.96 -5.72
N ARG A 208 -14.37 6.74 -5.67
CA ARG A 208 -13.38 7.54 -4.93
C ARG A 208 -13.56 7.50 -3.42
N LYS A 209 -14.25 6.47 -2.95
CA LYS A 209 -14.61 6.22 -1.56
C LYS A 209 -14.55 4.72 -1.34
N ILE A 210 -13.52 4.29 -0.65
CA ILE A 210 -13.30 2.90 -0.30
C ILE A 210 -13.53 2.77 1.19
N ARG A 211 -14.48 1.91 1.55
CA ARG A 211 -14.73 1.53 2.93
C ARG A 211 -14.32 0.07 3.05
N ILE A 212 -13.30 -0.22 3.84
CA ILE A 212 -12.60 -1.50 3.83
C ILE A 212 -12.43 -2.01 5.26
N ARG A 213 -12.73 -3.29 5.48
CA ARG A 213 -12.35 -4.03 6.68
C ARG A 213 -11.09 -4.83 6.39
N LEU A 214 -10.08 -4.70 7.22
CA LEU A 214 -8.87 -5.50 7.14
C LEU A 214 -8.93 -6.60 8.20
N HIS A 215 -8.71 -7.83 7.77
CA HIS A 215 -8.63 -9.01 8.63
C HIS A 215 -7.16 -9.41 8.77
N GLY A 216 -6.41 -8.59 9.50
CA GLY A 216 -4.95 -8.74 9.65
C GLY A 216 -4.53 -9.65 10.80
N SER A 217 -3.28 -10.09 10.79
CA SER A 217 -2.69 -10.85 11.89
C SER A 217 -2.28 -9.96 13.07
N ARG A 218 -1.90 -8.70 12.82
CA ARG A 218 -1.56 -7.70 13.85
C ARG A 218 -2.72 -6.80 14.21
N LEU A 219 -3.50 -6.33 13.24
CA LEU A 219 -4.54 -5.33 13.48
C LEU A 219 -5.66 -5.86 14.41
N PRO A 220 -6.33 -4.95 15.18
CA PRO A 220 -7.50 -5.31 15.95
C PRO A 220 -8.62 -5.88 15.07
N ASP A 221 -9.63 -6.50 15.69
CA ASP A 221 -10.79 -7.02 14.97
C ASP A 221 -12.08 -6.70 15.73
N PRO A 222 -13.00 -5.93 15.12
CA PRO A 222 -12.96 -5.37 13.77
C PRO A 222 -11.98 -4.18 13.60
N TYR A 223 -11.33 -4.09 12.44
CA TYR A 223 -10.57 -2.92 11.98
C TYR A 223 -11.04 -2.45 10.61
N VAL A 224 -11.67 -1.27 10.57
CA VAL A 224 -12.35 -0.72 9.40
C VAL A 224 -11.83 0.68 9.09
N LEU A 225 -11.47 0.89 7.83
CA LEU A 225 -10.90 2.12 7.31
C LEU A 225 -11.77 2.73 6.21
N ASN A 226 -11.72 4.06 6.12
CA ASN A 226 -12.24 4.82 4.98
C ASN A 226 -11.08 5.46 4.23
N LEU A 227 -10.93 5.17 2.94
CA LEU A 227 -10.04 5.89 2.03
C LEU A 227 -10.90 6.76 1.10
N ARG A 228 -10.60 8.05 1.01
CA ARG A 228 -11.32 9.00 0.15
C ARG A 228 -10.36 9.93 -0.57
N LEU A 229 -10.59 10.23 -1.84
CA LEU A 229 -9.78 11.24 -2.53
C LEU A 229 -9.90 12.61 -1.86
N THR A 230 -8.81 13.38 -1.89
CA THR A 230 -8.83 14.78 -1.44
C THR A 230 -9.81 15.60 -2.30
N LYS A 231 -10.35 16.71 -1.77
CA LYS A 231 -11.31 17.55 -2.52
C LYS A 231 -10.74 18.03 -3.85
N SER A 232 -9.47 18.46 -3.87
CA SER A 232 -8.78 18.90 -5.07
C SER A 232 -8.65 17.78 -6.09
N GLU A 233 -8.17 16.61 -5.68
CA GLU A 233 -8.05 15.43 -6.56
C GLU A 233 -9.41 14.92 -7.06
N ASP A 234 -10.43 14.96 -6.21
CA ASP A 234 -11.78 14.59 -6.61
C ASP A 234 -12.35 15.59 -7.63
N VAL A 235 -12.13 16.89 -7.47
CA VAL A 235 -12.54 17.89 -8.45
C VAL A 235 -11.79 17.70 -9.78
N THR A 236 -10.45 17.63 -9.75
CA THR A 236 -9.61 17.41 -10.95
C THR A 236 -10.02 16.13 -11.68
N GLY A 237 -10.20 15.03 -10.93
CA GLY A 237 -10.63 13.78 -11.49
C GLY A 237 -12.04 13.85 -12.10
N ARG A 238 -12.97 14.66 -11.57
CA ARG A 238 -14.34 14.78 -12.12
C ARG A 238 -14.35 15.59 -13.40
N VAL A 239 -13.51 16.62 -13.47
CA VAL A 239 -13.30 17.41 -14.68
C VAL A 239 -12.74 16.53 -15.80
N ARG A 240 -11.70 15.72 -15.51
CA ARG A 240 -11.11 14.78 -16.49
C ARG A 240 -12.07 13.69 -16.96
N SER A 241 -12.95 13.20 -16.09
CA SER A 241 -13.92 12.15 -16.46
C SER A 241 -15.17 12.67 -17.17
N GLY A 242 -15.23 13.97 -17.52
CA GLY A 242 -16.37 14.60 -18.19
C GLY A 242 -17.64 14.66 -17.34
N LYS A 243 -17.61 14.19 -16.08
CA LYS A 243 -18.74 14.23 -15.15
C LYS A 243 -18.75 15.59 -14.47
N THR A 244 -19.28 16.60 -15.15
CA THR A 244 -19.53 17.90 -14.53
C THR A 244 -20.37 17.71 -13.26
N PRO A 245 -19.98 18.31 -12.12
CA PRO A 245 -20.81 18.26 -10.94
C PRO A 245 -22.16 18.88 -11.28
N ARG A 246 -23.24 18.08 -11.15
CA ARG A 246 -24.61 18.58 -11.28
C ARG A 246 -24.75 19.75 -10.30
N LYS A 247 -24.74 20.98 -10.81
CA LYS A 247 -25.12 22.17 -10.02
C LYS A 247 -26.49 21.85 -9.44
N ARG A 248 -26.53 21.67 -8.12
CA ARG A 248 -27.78 21.48 -7.38
C ARG A 248 -28.56 22.78 -7.60
N ARG A 249 -29.47 22.76 -8.57
CA ARG A 249 -30.34 23.87 -8.92
C ARG A 249 -31.22 24.09 -7.69
N ARG A 250 -30.81 25.01 -6.80
CA ARG A 250 -31.70 25.56 -5.78
C ARG A 250 -32.88 26.14 -6.54
N ARG A 251 -34.00 25.42 -6.58
CA ARG A 251 -35.30 26.03 -6.84
C ARG A 251 -35.62 26.81 -5.57
N HIS A 252 -35.26 28.09 -5.56
CA HIS A 252 -35.97 29.05 -4.73
C HIS A 252 -36.61 30.08 -5.66
N ALA A 253 -37.87 30.32 -5.37
CA ALA A 253 -38.76 31.24 -6.03
C ALA A 253 -38.22 32.69 -5.99
N GLN A 254 -38.84 33.51 -6.83
CA GLN A 254 -38.55 34.92 -7.06
C GLN A 254 -38.44 35.78 -5.79
N ALA A 255 -37.59 36.82 -5.93
CA ALA A 255 -37.50 38.12 -5.25
C ALA A 255 -38.78 38.60 -4.52
N GLU A 256 -38.79 39.43 -3.46
CA GLU A 256 -38.00 40.60 -3.02
C GLU A 256 -38.00 40.62 -1.46
N THR A 257 -37.05 41.16 -0.68
CA THR A 257 -36.81 42.58 -0.32
C THR A 257 -35.67 42.60 0.75
N GLN A 258 -34.87 43.67 0.85
CA GLN A 258 -33.85 43.97 1.89
C GLN A 258 -34.42 44.94 2.98
N PRO A 259 -33.71 45.35 4.06
CA PRO A 259 -32.60 44.76 4.86
C PRO A 259 -32.79 44.86 6.41
N GLU A 260 -31.79 44.36 7.15
CA GLU A 260 -31.43 44.60 8.57
C GLU A 260 -32.10 43.80 9.72
N THR A 261 -31.31 43.01 10.46
CA THR A 261 -30.89 43.21 11.86
C THR A 261 -30.32 41.91 12.46
N SER A 262 -29.44 42.09 13.46
CA SER A 262 -28.53 41.15 14.11
C SER A 262 -29.11 39.83 14.66
N GLY A 263 -28.24 38.83 14.74
CA GLY A 263 -28.43 37.60 15.52
C GLY A 263 -27.26 36.64 15.33
N GLU A 264 -26.28 36.74 16.22
CA GLU A 264 -25.15 35.82 16.38
C GLU A 264 -25.66 34.39 16.62
N ASP A 265 -24.98 33.40 16.02
CA ASP A 265 -24.59 32.20 16.77
C ASP A 265 -23.37 31.55 16.10
N SER A 266 -22.32 31.54 16.92
CA SER A 266 -20.98 31.05 16.70
C SER A 266 -20.95 29.54 16.92
N GLU A 267 -20.41 28.76 15.98
CA GLU A 267 -19.59 27.59 16.30
C GLU A 267 -18.47 27.44 15.27
N GLY A 268 -17.27 27.82 15.71
CA GLY A 268 -16.03 27.67 14.96
C GLY A 268 -15.54 26.24 14.96
N ASP A 269 -15.52 25.62 13.78
CA ASP A 269 -14.60 24.53 13.50
C ASP A 269 -13.27 25.18 13.12
N ALA A 270 -12.39 25.31 14.10
CA ALA A 270 -11.03 25.78 13.92
C ALA A 270 -10.25 24.74 13.10
N SER A 271 -10.41 24.80 11.78
CA SER A 271 -9.39 24.29 10.88
C SER A 271 -8.14 25.14 11.11
N GLU A 272 -7.16 24.60 11.81
CA GLU A 272 -5.81 25.16 11.77
C GLU A 272 -5.36 25.15 10.30
N ASP A 273 -5.42 26.34 9.70
CA ASP A 273 -4.78 26.68 8.45
C ASP A 273 -3.27 26.47 8.61
N VAL A 274 -2.79 25.34 8.09
CA VAL A 274 -1.37 25.06 7.85
C VAL A 274 -1.11 25.43 6.39
N PRO A 275 -0.03 26.17 6.09
CA PRO A 275 -0.01 27.11 4.97
C PRO A 275 -0.22 26.43 3.62
N SER A 276 -1.09 27.06 2.85
CA SER A 276 -1.11 26.93 1.41
C SER A 276 0.29 27.24 0.88
N ASN A 277 1.02 26.21 0.44
CA ASN A 277 2.04 26.41 -0.58
C ASN A 277 1.30 26.88 -1.83
N THR A 278 1.03 28.18 -1.84
CA THR A 278 0.59 28.91 -3.00
C THR A 278 1.73 28.82 -3.99
N ASP A 279 1.39 28.42 -5.22
CA ASP A 279 2.21 28.59 -6.41
C ASP A 279 2.70 30.04 -6.47
N ALA A 280 3.91 30.27 -5.97
CA ALA A 280 4.79 31.26 -6.54
C ALA A 280 5.54 30.52 -7.64
N GLY A 281 5.33 30.91 -8.90
CA GLY A 281 5.96 30.32 -10.07
C GLY A 281 7.45 30.13 -9.82
N THR A 282 7.84 28.88 -9.62
CA THR A 282 9.23 28.50 -9.40
C THR A 282 9.59 27.58 -10.54
N ASN A 283 10.60 28.00 -11.30
CA ASN A 283 11.12 27.33 -12.46
C ASN A 283 11.20 25.81 -12.24
N THR A 284 10.92 25.06 -13.28
CA THR A 284 11.08 23.59 -13.37
C THR A 284 12.52 23.10 -13.09
N ASP A 285 13.44 23.99 -12.71
CA ASP A 285 14.86 23.75 -12.49
C ASP A 285 15.30 23.56 -11.03
N ASP A 286 14.42 23.72 -10.04
CA ASP A 286 14.74 23.50 -8.61
C ASP A 286 14.00 22.31 -7.98
N LEU A 287 13.87 21.21 -8.74
CA LEU A 287 13.73 19.90 -8.11
C LEU A 287 15.14 19.47 -7.66
N PRO A 288 15.34 18.93 -6.43
CA PRO A 288 16.66 18.42 -6.05
C PRO A 288 17.13 17.44 -7.14
N ALA A 289 18.36 17.60 -7.62
CA ALA A 289 18.90 16.87 -8.78
C ALA A 289 18.68 15.34 -8.73
N MET A 290 18.52 14.80 -7.51
CA MET A 290 18.24 13.40 -7.23
C MET A 290 16.77 12.97 -7.48
N GLU A 291 15.78 13.86 -7.39
CA GLU A 291 14.39 13.54 -7.79
C GLU A 291 14.24 13.57 -9.32
N ARG A 292 15.12 14.29 -10.04
CA ARG A 292 15.29 14.09 -11.48
C ARG A 292 15.94 12.73 -11.77
N GLU A 293 16.91 12.29 -10.99
CA GLU A 293 17.59 10.99 -11.16
C GLU A 293 16.65 9.78 -10.95
N ILE A 294 15.82 9.76 -9.90
CA ILE A 294 14.79 8.71 -9.72
C ILE A 294 13.79 8.73 -10.89
N ARG A 295 13.44 9.91 -11.40
CA ARG A 295 12.59 10.11 -12.58
C ARG A 295 13.31 9.91 -13.92
N GLU A 296 14.61 9.65 -13.94
CA GLU A 296 15.38 9.32 -15.13
C GLU A 296 15.63 7.81 -15.23
N VAL A 297 15.60 7.08 -14.11
CA VAL A 297 15.80 5.61 -14.06
C VAL A 297 14.53 4.80 -14.30
N GLU A 298 13.32 5.32 -14.03
CA GLU A 298 12.11 4.50 -14.28
C GLU A 298 11.87 4.30 -15.79
N ASP A 299 11.44 3.10 -16.17
CA ASP A 299 11.07 2.80 -17.54
C ASP A 299 9.91 3.70 -18.01
N GLU A 300 9.98 4.20 -19.25
CA GLU A 300 8.91 4.99 -19.88
C GLU A 300 7.56 4.27 -19.81
N GLU A 301 7.60 2.93 -19.92
CA GLU A 301 6.42 2.09 -19.78
C GLU A 301 5.78 2.20 -18.40
N VAL A 302 6.59 2.15 -17.33
CA VAL A 302 6.12 2.23 -15.94
C VAL A 302 5.47 3.61 -15.70
N ARG A 303 5.96 4.68 -16.32
CA ARG A 303 5.33 6.02 -16.26
C ARG A 303 3.99 6.06 -16.98
N ARG A 304 3.91 5.40 -18.13
CA ARG A 304 2.69 5.35 -18.94
C ARG A 304 1.59 4.52 -18.29
N THR A 305 1.94 3.38 -17.69
CA THR A 305 0.96 2.41 -17.14
C THR A 305 0.72 2.57 -15.65
N ASN A 306 1.60 3.27 -14.93
CA ASN A 306 1.65 3.34 -13.47
C ASN A 306 1.73 1.94 -12.82
N ALA A 307 2.46 1.02 -13.44
CA ALA A 307 2.65 -0.35 -12.97
C ALA A 307 4.11 -0.78 -13.15
N TYR A 308 4.67 -1.45 -12.15
CA TYR A 308 5.98 -2.10 -12.27
C TYR A 308 5.94 -3.28 -13.26
N PRO A 309 7.08 -3.69 -13.82
CA PRO A 309 7.15 -4.84 -14.71
C PRO A 309 6.50 -6.09 -14.09
N GLY A 310 5.63 -6.74 -14.87
CA GLY A 310 4.83 -7.90 -14.44
C GLY A 310 3.49 -7.57 -13.76
N ALA A 311 3.24 -6.31 -13.42
CA ALA A 311 2.00 -5.86 -12.80
C ALA A 311 1.06 -5.20 -13.81
N SER A 312 -0.24 -5.26 -13.56
CA SER A 312 -1.27 -4.70 -14.45
C SER A 312 -2.20 -3.74 -13.71
N ASN A 313 -2.22 -2.49 -14.15
CA ASN A 313 -3.08 -1.44 -13.60
C ASN A 313 -4.52 -1.55 -14.15
N THR A 314 -5.29 -2.49 -13.60
CA THR A 314 -6.69 -2.71 -14.02
C THR A 314 -7.69 -1.77 -13.35
N ILE A 315 -7.32 -1.15 -12.23
CA ILE A 315 -8.22 -0.33 -11.41
C ILE A 315 -8.21 1.17 -11.77
N GLY A 316 -7.29 1.59 -12.65
CA GLY A 316 -7.10 3.00 -13.02
C GLY A 316 -6.36 3.79 -11.95
N SER A 317 -5.33 3.17 -11.37
CA SER A 317 -4.43 3.80 -10.41
C SER A 317 -3.59 4.91 -11.04
N VAL A 318 -3.32 5.97 -10.29
CA VAL A 318 -2.56 7.15 -10.71
C VAL A 318 -1.47 7.46 -9.70
N HIS A 319 -0.22 7.51 -10.18
CA HIS A 319 0.95 7.81 -9.35
C HIS A 319 0.81 9.15 -8.61
N GLN A 320 1.17 9.16 -7.33
CA GLN A 320 1.18 10.33 -6.44
C GLN A 320 -0.19 10.98 -6.17
N ARG A 321 -1.29 10.33 -6.57
CA ARG A 321 -2.63 10.83 -6.26
C ARG A 321 -2.91 10.74 -4.76
N ARG A 322 -3.45 11.82 -4.18
CA ARG A 322 -3.63 11.95 -2.72
C ARG A 322 -5.00 11.50 -2.24
N TRP A 323 -4.97 10.65 -1.22
CA TRP A 323 -6.13 10.15 -0.48
C TRP A 323 -6.03 10.54 1.01
N TYR A 324 -7.19 10.63 1.66
CA TYR A 324 -7.32 10.65 3.11
C TYR A 324 -7.75 9.28 3.59
N LEU A 325 -7.04 8.78 4.59
CA LEU A 325 -7.31 7.54 5.31
C LEU A 325 -7.81 7.88 6.72
N SER A 326 -8.93 7.31 7.15
CA SER A 326 -9.50 7.55 8.48
C SER A 326 -10.12 6.28 9.07
N LEU A 327 -10.06 6.13 10.39
CA LEU A 327 -10.72 5.03 11.12
C LEU A 327 -12.25 5.17 11.08
N ASP A 328 -12.96 4.10 10.70
CA ASP A 328 -14.42 4.03 10.81
C ASP A 328 -14.82 3.66 12.24
N ARG A 329 -14.85 4.67 13.13
CA ARG A 329 -15.03 4.43 14.57
C ARG A 329 -16.28 3.58 14.89
N PRO A 330 -17.48 3.88 14.34
CA PRO A 330 -18.65 3.04 14.60
C PRO A 330 -18.46 1.59 14.15
N ALA A 331 -17.86 1.36 12.98
CA ALA A 331 -17.64 0.00 12.47
C ALA A 331 -16.54 -0.76 13.22
N CYS A 332 -15.64 -0.05 13.91
CA CYS A 332 -14.66 -0.61 14.83
C CYS A 332 -15.21 -0.84 16.25
N GLY A 333 -16.51 -0.59 16.50
CA GLY A 333 -17.15 -0.83 17.79
C GLY A 333 -17.10 0.35 18.77
N PHE A 334 -16.71 1.54 18.30
CA PHE A 334 -16.73 2.74 19.14
C PHE A 334 -18.09 3.43 19.11
N VAL A 335 -18.51 3.91 20.27
CA VAL A 335 -19.72 4.71 20.47
C VAL A 335 -19.31 6.14 20.84
N GLU A 336 -20.01 7.11 20.26
CA GLU A 336 -19.83 8.52 20.56
C GLU A 336 -20.59 8.88 21.85
N GLU A 337 -19.85 9.26 22.89
CA GLU A 337 -20.38 9.84 24.11
C GLU A 337 -20.14 11.35 24.11
N ARG A 338 -21.19 12.15 24.21
CA ARG A 338 -21.05 13.60 24.38
C ARG A 338 -20.87 13.94 25.85
N VAL A 339 -19.69 14.41 26.21
CA VAL A 339 -19.36 14.85 27.58
C VAL A 339 -18.94 16.32 27.53
N LYS A 340 -19.68 17.20 28.21
CA LYS A 340 -19.34 18.63 28.38
C LYS A 340 -18.93 19.32 27.05
N ASN A 341 -19.79 19.23 26.03
CA ASN A 341 -19.58 19.76 24.66
C ASN A 341 -18.41 19.16 23.86
N ARG A 342 -17.84 18.03 24.29
CA ARG A 342 -16.85 17.28 23.51
C ARG A 342 -17.36 15.87 23.21
N SER A 343 -17.14 15.42 21.98
CA SER A 343 -17.43 14.04 21.58
C SER A 343 -16.24 13.14 21.94
N VAL A 344 -16.46 12.21 22.87
CA VAL A 344 -15.49 11.18 23.28
C VAL A 344 -15.91 9.85 22.67
N TRP A 345 -14.99 9.14 22.04
CA TRP A 345 -15.27 7.85 21.41
C TRP A 345 -14.73 6.72 22.28
N LYS A 346 -15.62 5.92 22.87
CA LYS A 346 -15.25 4.78 23.71
C LYS A 346 -15.68 3.47 23.07
N LEU A 347 -14.94 2.41 23.35
CA LEU A 347 -15.33 1.07 22.93
C LEU A 347 -16.60 0.67 23.71
N GLU A 348 -17.59 0.08 23.04
CA GLU A 348 -18.79 -0.40 23.72
C GLU A 348 -18.43 -1.55 24.69
N ASP A 349 -18.82 -1.46 25.96
CA ASP A 349 -18.51 -2.43 27.06
C ASP A 349 -19.05 -3.86 26.84
N ARG A 350 -19.62 -4.17 25.67
CA ARG A 350 -20.15 -5.50 25.33
C ARG A 350 -19.07 -6.58 25.15
N THR A 351 -17.80 -6.25 25.35
CA THR A 351 -16.66 -7.17 25.13
C THR A 351 -16.01 -7.70 26.40
N GLU A 352 -16.44 -7.30 27.60
CA GLU A 352 -15.88 -7.90 28.84
C GLU A 352 -16.32 -9.35 29.09
N THR A 353 -17.34 -9.87 28.38
CA THR A 353 -17.89 -11.22 28.66
C THR A 353 -17.46 -12.34 27.69
N LYS A 354 -16.51 -12.13 26.76
CA LYS A 354 -16.01 -13.23 25.89
C LYS A 354 -14.52 -13.22 25.51
N ASN A 355 -13.65 -12.44 26.16
CA ASN A 355 -12.20 -12.60 25.99
C ASN A 355 -11.57 -13.45 27.11
N LYS A 356 -12.21 -14.57 27.44
CA LYS A 356 -11.44 -15.71 27.96
C LYS A 356 -10.72 -16.33 26.77
N GLN A 357 -9.44 -16.01 26.65
CA GLN A 357 -8.45 -16.85 25.96
C GLN A 357 -8.66 -16.96 24.43
N SER A 358 -8.37 -15.87 23.73
CA SER A 358 -7.92 -15.97 22.33
C SER A 358 -6.43 -15.67 22.36
N ASP A 359 -5.60 -16.69 22.16
CA ASP A 359 -4.13 -16.67 22.01
C ASP A 359 -3.62 -15.82 20.83
N ASN A 360 -4.43 -14.90 20.30
CA ASN A 360 -4.04 -14.07 19.16
C ASN A 360 -3.32 -12.82 19.65
N GLU A 361 -2.03 -12.70 19.31
CA GLU A 361 -1.13 -11.56 19.53
C GLU A 361 -1.54 -10.26 18.78
N ARG A 362 -2.84 -10.07 18.53
CA ARG A 362 -3.39 -8.88 17.88
C ARG A 362 -3.34 -7.67 18.79
N LEU A 363 -3.20 -6.49 18.19
CA LEU A 363 -3.30 -5.22 18.88
C LEU A 363 -4.72 -5.00 19.41
N SER A 364 -4.82 -4.35 20.55
CA SER A 364 -6.08 -3.81 21.09
C SER A 364 -6.16 -2.31 20.85
N TYR A 365 -7.38 -1.76 20.85
CA TYR A 365 -7.57 -0.32 20.79
C TYR A 365 -7.36 0.33 22.17
N PRO A 366 -6.84 1.58 22.23
CA PRO A 366 -6.14 2.26 21.14
C PRO A 366 -4.75 1.64 20.91
N PHE A 367 -4.27 1.68 19.66
CA PHE A 367 -2.89 1.33 19.33
C PHE A 367 -2.20 2.44 18.54
N TYR A 368 -0.86 2.42 18.55
CA TYR A 368 -0.04 3.42 17.90
C TYR A 368 1.07 2.76 17.09
N VAL A 369 1.30 3.27 15.88
CA VAL A 369 2.44 2.90 15.05
C VAL A 369 3.64 3.74 15.48
N ARG A 370 4.68 3.08 15.98
CA ARG A 370 5.82 3.70 16.69
C ARG A 370 7.07 3.89 15.83
N GLY A 371 7.15 3.23 14.67
CA GLY A 371 8.24 3.39 13.72
C GLY A 371 9.31 2.30 13.76
N PRO A 372 10.39 2.45 12.98
CA PRO A 372 11.31 1.36 12.66
C PRO A 372 12.08 0.78 13.84
N ASP A 373 12.26 1.58 14.90
CA ASP A 373 12.95 1.17 16.12
C ASP A 373 12.09 0.26 17.03
N HIS A 374 10.78 0.17 16.76
CA HIS A 374 9.82 -0.51 17.62
C HIS A 374 9.01 -1.59 16.90
N GLU A 375 8.68 -1.36 15.64
CA GLU A 375 7.84 -2.28 14.89
C GLU A 375 8.62 -3.49 14.39
N ARG A 376 8.05 -4.68 14.64
CA ARG A 376 8.60 -5.97 14.22
C ARG A 376 7.80 -6.58 13.09
N SER A 377 8.40 -7.46 12.31
CA SER A 377 7.68 -8.26 11.32
C SER A 377 6.68 -9.21 11.98
N VAL A 378 5.49 -9.38 11.40
CA VAL A 378 4.53 -10.41 11.87
C VAL A 378 4.95 -11.84 11.51
N LEU A 379 5.91 -12.00 10.58
CA LEU A 379 6.37 -13.30 10.11
C LEU A 379 7.68 -13.73 10.75
N THR A 380 8.63 -12.81 10.88
CA THR A 380 9.99 -13.13 11.35
C THR A 380 10.28 -12.57 12.73
N GLY A 381 9.48 -11.62 13.23
CA GLY A 381 9.76 -10.91 14.49
C GLY A 381 10.95 -9.94 14.42
N ARG A 382 11.60 -9.80 13.26
CA ARG A 382 12.74 -8.89 13.03
C ARG A 382 12.32 -7.41 13.04
N LEU A 383 13.23 -6.53 13.45
CA LEU A 383 13.15 -5.09 13.22
C LEU A 383 13.65 -4.74 11.80
N GLY A 384 13.37 -3.53 11.32
CA GLY A 384 13.95 -3.02 10.07
C GLY A 384 15.48 -3.03 10.07
N ALA A 385 16.09 -2.68 11.22
CA ALA A 385 17.54 -2.74 11.42
C ALA A 385 18.12 -4.17 11.38
N ASP A 386 17.33 -5.17 11.79
CA ASP A 386 17.75 -6.57 11.67
C ASP A 386 17.78 -7.00 10.21
N ILE A 387 16.78 -6.61 9.42
CA ILE A 387 16.70 -6.90 7.98
C ILE A 387 17.88 -6.24 7.23
N LEU A 388 18.18 -4.96 7.53
CA LEU A 388 19.34 -4.27 6.95
C LEU A 388 20.66 -5.01 7.21
N ARG A 389 20.86 -5.46 8.45
CA ARG A 389 22.07 -6.22 8.84
C ARG A 389 22.13 -7.57 8.15
N ASP A 390 21.01 -8.29 8.09
CA ASP A 390 20.93 -9.62 7.47
C ASP A 390 21.22 -9.57 5.96
N GLU A 391 20.88 -8.46 5.30
CA GLU A 391 21.16 -8.19 3.87
C GLU A 391 22.52 -7.48 3.64
N GLY A 392 23.34 -7.30 4.69
CA GLY A 392 24.68 -6.72 4.59
C GLY A 392 24.73 -5.21 4.32
N VAL A 393 23.68 -4.47 4.68
CA VAL A 393 23.58 -3.01 4.49
C VAL A 393 24.13 -2.28 5.72
N ASP A 394 25.45 -2.14 5.81
CA ASP A 394 26.13 -1.63 7.02
C ASP A 394 26.08 -0.10 7.21
N LYS A 395 25.79 0.67 6.15
CA LYS A 395 25.88 2.15 6.13
C LYS A 395 24.55 2.81 5.77
N PHE A 396 23.44 2.17 6.11
CA PHE A 396 22.14 2.77 5.88
C PHE A 396 21.96 4.03 6.73
N ILE A 397 21.63 5.14 6.07
CA ILE A 397 21.33 6.40 6.73
C ILE A 397 19.84 6.67 6.58
N GLN A 398 19.13 6.56 7.68
CA GLN A 398 17.71 6.87 7.74
C GLN A 398 17.48 8.37 7.52
N ARG A 399 16.41 8.72 6.79
CA ARG A 399 15.97 10.11 6.70
C ARG A 399 15.50 10.60 8.07
N PRO A 400 16.10 11.67 8.62
CA PRO A 400 15.71 12.19 9.92
C PRO A 400 14.34 12.88 9.87
N GLY A 401 13.71 13.02 11.05
CA GLY A 401 12.53 13.87 11.24
C GLY A 401 11.19 13.13 11.22
N TRP A 402 11.17 11.82 10.94
CA TRP A 402 9.98 11.02 11.14
C TRP A 402 9.65 10.89 12.63
N LYS A 403 8.37 11.07 13.00
CA LYS A 403 7.91 10.93 14.38
C LYS A 403 6.55 10.23 14.42
N PRO A 404 6.33 9.29 15.35
CA PRO A 404 5.06 8.60 15.47
C PRO A 404 3.97 9.54 16.01
N VAL A 405 2.72 9.26 15.65
CA VAL A 405 1.56 9.97 16.19
C VAL A 405 1.05 9.18 17.40
N LEU A 406 1.42 9.63 18.60
CA LEU A 406 1.13 8.96 19.88
C LEU A 406 0.01 9.64 20.69
N LYS A 407 -0.63 10.65 20.11
CA LYS A 407 -1.67 11.45 20.76
C LYS A 407 -2.85 11.63 19.82
#